data_AF-A0A3N5SHX9-F1
#
_entry.id   AF-A0A3N5SHX9-F1
#
_cell.length_a   1.000
_cell.length_b   1.000
_cell.length_c   1.000
_cell.angle_alpha   90.00
_cell.angle_beta   90.00
_cell.angle_gamma   90.00
#
_symmetry.space_group_name_H-M   'P 1'
#
loop_
_entity.id
_entity.type
_entity.pdbx_description
1 polymer ?
#
loop_
_entity_poly.entity_id
_entity_poly.type
_entity_poly.pdbx_seq_one_letter_code
_entity_poly.pdbx_strand_id
1 'polypeptide(L)'
;MIETMEDGQSRLEQHGETSVLCVPIQLRGQTLGAVEFRRPGATGWSSAALELAQVVAERLALSLENARLFEQAQTTAQREQLVSQITSQLQTATDLQSLLTLAAARFQDALGATQTNVRLGGPPADDDRA
;
A
#
# COMPACT_ATOMS: atom_id res chain seq x y z
N MET A 1 20.71 10.20 17.42
CA MET A 1 19.70 10.66 18.39
C MET A 1 18.52 11.11 17.56
N ILE A 2 17.44 10.32 17.54
CA ILE A 2 16.22 10.61 16.78
C ILE A 2 15.38 11.46 17.73
N GLU A 3 15.42 12.78 17.56
CA GLU A 3 14.63 13.69 18.38
C GLU A 3 13.33 14.04 17.65
N THR A 4 12.26 13.91 18.42
CA THR A 4 10.84 13.90 18.07
C THR A 4 10.44 15.02 17.11
N MET A 5 9.75 14.61 16.04
CA MET A 5 9.04 15.45 15.10
C MET A 5 7.82 16.06 15.81
N GLU A 6 7.83 17.36 16.13
CA GLU A 6 6.63 18.03 16.64
C GLU A 6 6.40 19.48 16.19
N ASP A 7 7.32 20.11 15.44
CA ASP A 7 7.09 21.48 14.96
C ASP A 7 7.30 21.62 13.46
N GLY A 8 6.21 21.94 12.75
CA GLY A 8 6.17 22.26 11.32
C GLY A 8 6.78 23.62 10.97
N GLN A 9 7.88 23.99 11.63
CA GLN A 9 8.61 25.22 11.35
C GLN A 9 9.98 24.90 10.75
N SER A 10 10.25 25.47 9.58
CA SER A 10 11.55 25.45 8.92
C SER A 10 12.64 25.91 9.88
N ARG A 11 13.44 24.97 10.41
CA ARG A 11 14.54 25.28 11.31
C ARG A 11 15.80 25.59 10.48
N LEU A 12 16.23 26.85 10.49
CA LEU A 12 17.51 27.30 9.93
C LEU A 12 18.59 27.17 11.02
N GLU A 13 19.30 26.04 11.07
CA GLU A 13 20.49 25.94 11.92
C GLU A 13 21.74 26.33 11.11
N GLN A 14 22.37 27.43 11.50
CA GLN A 14 23.67 27.86 10.95
C GLN A 14 24.79 27.23 11.77
N HIS A 15 25.23 26.04 11.36
CA HIS A 15 26.59 25.57 11.65
C HIS A 15 27.45 25.87 10.42
N GLY A 16 28.62 26.47 10.64
CA GLY A 16 29.52 26.93 9.57
C GLY A 16 29.75 25.87 8.48
N GLU A 17 29.75 26.33 7.23
CA GLU A 17 30.07 25.63 5.98
C GLU A 17 28.99 24.80 5.28
N THR A 18 27.75 24.62 5.77
CA THR A 18 26.67 24.02 4.94
C THR A 18 25.27 24.56 5.27
N SER A 19 24.61 25.16 4.29
CA SER A 19 23.21 25.60 4.40
C SER A 19 22.27 24.42 4.12
N VAL A 20 21.34 24.15 5.05
CA VAL A 20 20.35 23.06 4.94
C VAL A 20 18.94 23.66 4.83
N LEU A 21 18.14 23.13 3.91
CA LEU A 21 16.72 23.44 3.78
C LEU A 21 15.94 22.12 3.85
N CYS A 22 15.07 22.01 4.84
CA CYS A 22 14.15 20.88 4.98
C CYS A 22 12.73 21.36 4.67
N VAL A 23 12.09 20.73 3.69
CA VAL A 23 10.71 21.02 3.29
C VAL A 23 9.85 19.78 3.51
N PRO A 24 8.83 19.84 4.38
CA PRO A 24 7.95 18.71 4.63
C PRO A 24 7.08 18.41 3.42
N ILE A 25 6.94 17.13 3.07
CA ILE A 25 6.00 16.64 2.08
C ILE A 25 4.68 16.41 2.79
N GLN A 26 3.71 17.30 2.58
CA GLN A 26 2.42 17.26 3.27
C GLN A 26 1.27 17.03 2.32
N LEU A 27 0.31 16.21 2.74
CA LEU A 27 -0.93 15.97 2.01
C LEU A 27 -2.11 16.00 2.96
N ARG A 28 -3.10 16.86 2.69
CA ARG A 28 -4.34 16.97 3.47
C ARG A 28 -4.11 17.08 5.00
N GLY A 29 -3.06 17.79 5.41
CA GLY A 29 -2.71 17.99 6.83
C GLY A 29 -1.88 16.86 7.46
N GLN A 30 -1.49 15.84 6.70
CA GLN A 30 -0.59 14.78 7.15
C GLN A 30 0.80 14.93 6.52
N THR A 31 1.85 14.84 7.33
CA THR A 31 3.23 14.77 6.86
C THR A 31 3.55 13.36 6.37
N LEU A 32 3.82 13.22 5.07
CA LEU A 32 4.23 11.97 4.44
C LEU A 32 5.75 11.75 4.52
N GLY A 33 6.52 12.84 4.68
CA GLY A 33 7.98 12.82 4.75
C GLY A 33 8.57 14.22 4.63
N ALA A 34 9.84 14.31 4.23
CA ALA A 34 10.51 15.58 3.98
C ALA A 34 11.53 15.47 2.84
N VAL A 35 11.73 16.58 2.13
CA VAL A 35 12.82 16.76 1.17
C VAL A 35 13.89 17.64 1.82
N GLU A 36 15.13 17.16 1.83
CA GLU A 36 16.26 17.89 2.36
C GLU A 36 17.19 18.35 1.24
N PHE A 37 17.51 19.63 1.23
CA PHE A 37 18.48 20.25 0.35
C PHE A 37 19.68 20.72 1.17
N ARG A 38 20.87 20.25 0.82
CA ARG A 38 22.13 20.68 1.44
C ARG A 38 22.99 21.42 0.43
N ARG A 39 23.49 22.58 0.81
CA ARG A 39 24.39 23.42 0.00
C ARG A 39 25.64 23.78 0.81
N PRO A 40 26.74 23.03 0.64
CA PRO A 40 28.03 23.37 1.26
C PRO A 40 28.55 24.74 0.77
N GLY A 41 29.21 25.49 1.65
CA GLY A 41 29.83 26.79 1.37
C GLY A 41 28.86 27.96 1.14
N ALA A 42 27.55 27.74 1.25
CA ALA A 42 26.55 28.79 1.10
C ALA A 42 26.04 29.30 2.45
N THR A 43 25.72 30.60 2.50
CA THR A 43 25.21 31.29 3.70
C THR A 43 23.68 31.19 3.86
N GLY A 44 22.95 30.69 2.85
CA GLY A 44 21.51 30.53 2.92
C GLY A 44 20.83 30.17 1.59
N TRP A 45 19.50 30.17 1.61
CA TRP A 45 18.63 29.94 0.46
C TRP A 45 17.87 31.23 0.11
N SER A 46 17.69 31.50 -1.19
CA SER A 46 16.86 32.63 -1.64
C SER A 46 15.37 32.32 -1.46
N SER A 47 14.53 33.36 -1.38
CA SER A 47 13.07 33.21 -1.36
C SER A 47 12.56 32.40 -2.54
N ALA A 48 13.06 32.66 -3.75
CA ALA A 48 12.71 31.90 -4.95
C ALA A 48 13.07 30.41 -4.84
N ALA A 49 14.17 30.07 -4.16
CA ALA A 49 14.55 28.67 -3.92
C ALA A 49 13.64 28.00 -2.88
N LEU A 50 13.22 28.74 -1.86
CA LEU A 50 12.24 28.26 -0.86
C LEU A 50 10.88 27.99 -1.50
N GLU A 51 10.37 28.94 -2.29
CA GLU A 51 9.10 28.80 -3.02
C GLU A 51 9.13 27.60 -3.98
N LEU A 52 10.22 27.46 -4.75
CA LEU A 52 10.38 26.32 -5.65
C LEU A 52 10.41 24.99 -4.87
N ALA A 53 11.15 24.92 -3.77
CA ALA A 53 11.23 23.71 -2.95
C ALA A 53 9.87 23.33 -2.36
N GLN A 54 9.06 24.32 -1.95
CA GLN A 54 7.70 24.11 -1.46
C GLN A 54 6.77 23.59 -2.56
N VAL A 55 6.78 24.20 -3.75
CA VAL A 55 5.98 23.73 -4.89
C VAL A 55 6.36 22.31 -5.29
N VAL A 56 7.65 21.98 -5.27
CA VAL A 56 8.12 20.62 -5.55
C VAL A 56 7.64 19.64 -4.47
N ALA A 57 7.71 20.00 -3.19
CA ALA A 57 7.23 19.16 -2.09
C ALA A 57 5.71 18.89 -2.18
N GLU A 58 4.91 19.90 -2.53
CA GLU A 58 3.47 19.75 -2.77
C GLU A 58 3.18 18.82 -3.96
N ARG A 59 3.92 18.98 -5.06
CA ARG A 59 3.79 18.11 -6.23
C ARG A 59 4.17 16.65 -5.91
N LEU A 60 5.23 16.47 -5.13
CA LEU A 60 5.67 15.14 -4.66
C LEU A 60 4.61 14.48 -3.78
N ALA A 61 3.97 15.24 -2.88
CA ALA A 61 2.91 14.72 -2.03
C ALA A 61 1.75 14.14 -2.85
N LEU A 62 1.31 14.86 -3.89
CA LEU A 62 0.26 14.40 -4.81
C LEU A 62 0.69 13.17 -5.62
N SER A 63 1.93 13.14 -6.11
CA SER A 63 2.47 12.01 -6.86
C SER A 63 2.59 10.74 -6.01
N LEU A 64 3.00 10.87 -4.75
CA LEU A 64 3.07 9.74 -3.81
C LEU A 64 1.68 9.17 -3.51
N GLU A 65 0.68 10.02 -3.32
CA GLU A 65 -0.71 9.58 -3.15
C GLU A 65 -1.22 8.84 -4.39
N ASN A 66 -0.97 9.37 -5.58
CA ASN A 66 -1.38 8.71 -6.82
C ASN A 66 -0.70 7.35 -6.98
N ALA A 67 0.60 7.24 -6.66
CA ALA A 67 1.31 5.96 -6.69
C ALA A 67 0.70 4.96 -5.71
N ARG A 68 0.43 5.39 -4.46
CA ARG A 68 -0.24 4.55 -3.45
C ARG A 68 -1.62 4.09 -3.89
N LEU A 69 -2.47 5.01 -4.37
CA LEU A 69 -3.81 4.68 -4.86
C LEU A 69 -3.75 3.72 -6.06
N PHE A 70 -2.78 3.93 -6.95
CA PHE A 70 -2.57 3.04 -8.08
C PHE A 70 -2.14 1.62 -7.64
N GLU A 71 -1.20 1.50 -6.70
CA GLU A 71 -0.80 0.20 -6.14
C GLU A 71 -1.97 -0.51 -5.45
N GLN A 72 -2.81 0.22 -4.71
CA GLN A 72 -4.02 -0.33 -4.09
C GLN A 72 -5.04 -0.82 -5.12
N ALA A 73 -5.28 -0.02 -6.17
CA ALA A 73 -6.16 -0.40 -7.27
C ALA A 73 -5.62 -1.63 -8.01
N GLN A 74 -4.32 -1.68 -8.28
CA GLN A 74 -3.68 -2.82 -8.93
C GLN A 74 -3.76 -4.09 -8.08
N THR A 75 -3.51 -4.00 -6.77
CA THR A 75 -3.64 -5.12 -5.83
C THR A 75 -5.08 -5.65 -5.79
N THR A 76 -6.06 -4.74 -5.77
CA THR A 76 -7.48 -5.10 -5.78
C THR A 76 -7.86 -5.80 -7.09
N ALA A 77 -7.45 -5.24 -8.23
CA ALA A 77 -7.70 -5.83 -9.54
C ALA A 77 -7.07 -7.22 -9.67
N GLN A 78 -5.83 -7.41 -9.22
CA GLN A 78 -5.17 -8.72 -9.22
C GLN A 78 -5.95 -9.75 -8.39
N ARG A 79 -6.46 -9.35 -7.22
CA ARG A 79 -7.28 -10.22 -6.38
C ARG A 79 -8.59 -10.60 -7.05
N GLU A 80 -9.29 -9.64 -7.66
CA GLU A 80 -10.54 -9.90 -8.39
C GLU A 80 -10.32 -10.80 -9.61
N GLN A 81 -9.22 -10.59 -10.34
CA GLN A 81 -8.84 -11.44 -11.46
C GLN A 81 -8.61 -12.89 -11.00
N LEU A 82 -7.90 -13.10 -9.89
CA LEU A 82 -7.68 -14.44 -9.33
C LEU A 82 -9.00 -15.12 -8.94
N VAL A 83 -9.89 -14.40 -8.25
CA VAL A 83 -11.21 -14.93 -7.85
C VAL A 83 -12.05 -15.28 -9.07
N SER A 84 -12.07 -14.41 -10.09
CA SER A 84 -12.80 -14.63 -11.34
C SER A 84 -12.26 -15.85 -12.10
N GLN A 85 -10.94 -15.99 -12.21
CA GLN A 85 -10.28 -17.13 -12.84
C GLN A 85 -10.63 -18.45 -12.15
N ILE A 86 -10.54 -18.50 -10.82
CA ILE A 86 -10.90 -19.69 -10.04
C ILE A 86 -12.39 -20.03 -10.27
N THR A 87 -13.28 -19.05 -10.17
CA THR A 87 -14.73 -19.24 -10.35
C THR A 87 -15.07 -19.76 -11.75
N SER A 88 -14.49 -19.16 -12.79
CA SER A 88 -14.68 -19.56 -14.18
C SER A 88 -14.27 -21.01 -14.42
N GLN A 89 -13.13 -21.43 -13.85
CA GLN A 89 -12.66 -22.81 -13.97
C GLN A 89 -13.58 -23.78 -13.23
N LEU A 90 -14.06 -23.42 -12.04
CA LEU A 90 -15.03 -24.24 -11.30
C LEU A 90 -16.31 -24.47 -12.10
N GLN A 91 -16.78 -23.47 -12.84
CA GLN A 91 -17.97 -23.58 -13.70
C GLN A 91 -17.79 -24.54 -14.89
N THR A 92 -16.57 -24.98 -15.20
CA THR A 92 -16.33 -25.98 -16.26
C THR A 92 -16.54 -27.42 -15.81
N ALA A 93 -16.61 -27.67 -14.49
CA ALA A 93 -16.82 -29.01 -13.98
C ALA A 93 -18.27 -29.47 -14.25
N THR A 94 -18.41 -30.66 -14.83
CA THR A 94 -19.71 -31.24 -15.22
C THR A 94 -20.30 -32.18 -14.18
N ASP A 95 -19.52 -32.56 -13.17
CA ASP A 95 -19.94 -33.41 -12.06
C ASP A 95 -19.36 -32.92 -10.72
N LEU A 96 -20.02 -33.33 -9.64
CA LEU A 96 -19.69 -32.89 -8.28
C LEU A 96 -18.28 -33.29 -7.83
N GLN A 97 -17.81 -34.48 -8.21
CA GLN A 97 -16.48 -34.95 -7.78
C GLN A 97 -15.37 -34.15 -8.48
N SER A 98 -15.52 -33.90 -9.78
CA SER A 98 -14.62 -33.04 -10.54
C SER A 98 -14.62 -31.61 -10.01
N LEU A 99 -15.78 -31.06 -9.63
CA LEU A 99 -15.89 -29.72 -9.06
C LEU A 99 -15.15 -29.61 -7.73
N LEU A 100 -15.36 -30.55 -6.81
CA LEU A 100 -14.71 -30.56 -5.48
C LEU A 100 -13.19 -30.72 -5.60
N THR A 101 -12.73 -31.61 -6.48
CA THR A 101 -11.31 -31.84 -6.73
C THR A 101 -10.65 -30.59 -7.31
N LEU A 102 -11.30 -29.96 -8.29
CA LEU A 102 -10.81 -28.72 -8.89
C LEU A 102 -10.79 -27.57 -7.87
N ALA A 103 -11.80 -27.44 -7.03
CA ALA A 103 -11.84 -26.45 -5.96
C ALA A 103 -10.69 -26.63 -4.97
N ALA A 104 -10.46 -27.87 -4.49
CA ALA A 104 -9.37 -28.17 -3.57
C ALA A 104 -8.01 -27.79 -4.16
N ALA A 105 -7.76 -28.17 -5.42
CA ALA A 105 -6.51 -27.84 -6.12
C ALA A 105 -6.30 -26.32 -6.27
N ARG A 106 -7.34 -25.57 -6.68
CA ARG A 106 -7.24 -24.12 -6.83
C ARG A 106 -7.01 -23.39 -5.52
N PHE A 107 -7.62 -23.84 -4.42
CA PHE A 107 -7.35 -23.27 -3.12
C PHE A 107 -5.94 -23.60 -2.62
N GLN A 108 -5.40 -24.79 -2.91
CA GLN A 108 -3.99 -25.08 -2.60
C GLN A 108 -3.05 -24.12 -3.32
N ASP A 109 -3.21 -23.96 -4.64
CA ASP A 109 -2.37 -23.09 -5.45
C ASP A 109 -2.49 -21.62 -5.03
N ALA A 110 -3.73 -21.12 -4.84
CA ALA A 110 -3.98 -19.71 -4.54
C ALA A 110 -3.56 -19.30 -3.13
N LEU A 111 -3.62 -20.22 -2.16
CA LEU A 111 -3.30 -19.94 -0.76
C LEU A 111 -1.90 -20.43 -0.34
N GLY A 112 -1.18 -21.12 -1.24
CA GLY A 112 0.08 -21.77 -0.90
C GLY A 112 -0.08 -22.87 0.16
N ALA A 113 -1.26 -23.48 0.25
CA ALA A 113 -1.56 -24.45 1.29
C ALA A 113 -1.02 -25.84 0.90
N THR A 114 -0.31 -26.49 1.82
CA THR A 114 0.22 -27.85 1.63
C THR A 114 -0.91 -28.89 1.52
N GLN A 115 -2.05 -28.64 2.14
CA GLN A 115 -3.23 -29.50 2.08
C GLN A 115 -4.52 -28.68 2.14
N THR A 116 -5.47 -28.98 1.26
CA THR A 116 -6.83 -28.44 1.30
C THR A 116 -7.84 -29.58 1.38
N ASN A 117 -8.80 -29.47 2.30
CA ASN A 117 -9.94 -30.38 2.43
C ASN A 117 -11.25 -29.61 2.20
N VAL A 118 -12.06 -30.06 1.24
CA VAL A 118 -13.41 -29.53 1.00
C VAL A 118 -14.42 -30.50 1.60
N ARG A 119 -15.21 -30.04 2.58
CA ARG A 119 -16.26 -30.85 3.22
C ARG A 119 -17.63 -30.29 2.84
N LEU A 120 -18.50 -31.15 2.34
CA LEU A 120 -19.92 -30.84 2.18
C LEU A 120 -20.63 -31.16 3.50
N GLY A 121 -21.44 -30.22 3.99
CA GLY A 121 -22.33 -30.49 5.12
C GLY A 121 -23.42 -31.47 4.70
N GLY A 122 -23.56 -32.58 5.44
CA GLY A 122 -24.78 -33.38 5.36
C GLY A 122 -25.98 -32.58 5.89
N PRO A 123 -27.22 -32.99 5.59
CA PRO A 123 -28.41 -32.34 6.17
C PRO A 123 -28.24 -32.25 7.69
N PRO A 124 -28.71 -31.16 8.35
CA PRO A 124 -28.69 -31.08 9.80
C PRO A 124 -29.34 -32.35 10.34
N ALA A 125 -28.62 -33.09 11.18
CA ALA A 125 -29.18 -34.26 11.84
C ALA A 125 -30.43 -33.77 12.58
N ASP A 126 -31.59 -34.30 12.16
CA ASP A 126 -32.87 -34.08 12.82
C ASP A 126 -32.69 -34.64 14.23
N ASP A 127 -32.45 -33.74 15.18
CA ASP A 127 -32.17 -34.06 16.57
C ASP A 127 -33.48 -34.54 17.20
N ASP A 128 -33.51 -35.85 17.44
CA ASP A 128 -34.31 -36.55 18.42
C ASP A 128 -35.80 -36.15 18.52
N ARG A 129 -36.63 -36.93 17.81
CA ARG A 129 -37.98 -37.22 18.30
C ARG A 129 -37.85 -37.97 19.63
N ALA A 130 -38.16 -37.29 20.72
CA ALA A 130 -38.59 -37.91 21.98
C ALA A 130 -39.92 -37.30 22.42
#